data_AF-A0A5A7RSY3-F1
#
_entry.id   AF-A0A5A7RSY3-F1
#
_cell.length_a   1.000
_cell.length_b   1.000
_cell.length_c   1.000
_cell.angle_alpha   90.00
_cell.angle_beta   90.00
_cell.angle_gamma   90.00
#
_symmetry.space_group_name_H-M   'P 1'
#
loop_
_entity.id
_entity.type
_entity.pdbx_description
1 polymer ?
#
loop_
_entity_poly.entity_id
_entity_poly.type
_entity_poly.pdbx_seq_one_letter_code
_entity_poly.pdbx_strand_id
1 'polypeptide(L)'
;MFEKTCSICSRKILLSENPSGLVFNDEIFVCEDCCRKHSKEEIFNLTKTIMQNPNSTTGMPIALWLIHEQNKDKTMMTVKK
;
A
#
# COMPACT_ATOMS: atom_id res chain seq x y z
N MET A 1 -8.42 13.61 1.55
CA MET A 1 -7.50 13.28 0.43
C MET A 1 -6.44 12.35 0.98
N PHE A 2 -6.30 11.14 0.45
CA PHE A 2 -5.28 10.20 0.94
C PHE A 2 -3.94 10.54 0.28
N GLU A 3 -3.21 11.49 0.89
CA GLU A 3 -1.83 11.80 0.54
C GLU A 3 -0.89 11.01 1.46
N LYS A 4 0.10 10.33 0.87
CA LYS A 4 1.14 9.59 1.59
C LYS A 4 2.50 9.87 0.99
N THR A 5 3.56 9.55 1.71
CA THR A 5 4.94 9.71 1.22
C THR A 5 5.47 8.37 0.75
N CYS A 6 6.03 8.34 -0.46
CA CYS A 6 6.73 7.17 -0.96
C CYS A 6 7.98 6.91 -0.10
N SER A 7 8.10 5.72 0.46
CA SER A 7 9.23 5.34 1.34
C SER A 7 10.55 5.19 0.59
N ILE A 8 10.52 5.11 -0.74
CA ILE A 8 11.72 4.98 -1.58
C ILE A 8 12.25 6.35 -2.02
N CYS A 9 11.40 7.15 -2.67
CA CYS A 9 11.81 8.43 -3.23
C CYS A 9 11.45 9.65 -2.38
N SER A 10 10.83 9.44 -1.21
CA SER A 10 10.35 10.50 -0.29
C SER A 10 9.41 11.52 -0.93
N ARG A 11 8.85 11.22 -2.12
CA ARG A 11 7.87 12.07 -2.79
C ARG A 11 6.50 11.87 -2.21
N LYS A 12 5.74 12.96 -2.07
CA LYS A 12 4.31 12.91 -1.79
C LYS A 12 3.59 12.31 -2.98
N ILE A 13 2.73 11.35 -2.70
CA ILE A 13 1.86 10.70 -3.67
C ILE A 13 0.41 10.78 -3.20
N LEU A 14 -0.45 11.14 -4.14
CA LEU A 14 -1.88 10.99 -4.01
C LEU A 14 -2.24 9.54 -4.32
N LEU A 15 -2.76 8.82 -3.32
CA LEU A 15 -3.09 7.40 -3.47
C LEU A 15 -4.14 7.17 -4.58
N SER A 16 -5.07 8.10 -4.77
CA SER A 16 -6.08 8.05 -5.83
C SER A 16 -5.51 8.17 -7.25
N GLU A 17 -4.37 8.85 -7.40
CA GLU A 17 -3.70 9.04 -8.69
C GLU A 17 -2.57 8.02 -8.93
N ASN A 18 -2.25 7.21 -7.91
CA ASN A 18 -1.20 6.19 -7.95
C ASN A 18 -1.76 4.79 -7.61
N PRO A 19 -2.79 4.29 -8.32
CA PRO A 19 -3.47 3.05 -7.96
C PRO A 19 -2.56 1.81 -8.02
N SER A 20 -1.53 1.84 -8.87
CA SER A 20 -0.61 0.72 -9.09
C SER A 20 0.59 0.71 -8.15
N GLY A 21 0.75 1.72 -7.28
CA GLY A 21 1.77 1.66 -6.23
C GLY A 21 1.44 0.57 -5.21
N LEU A 22 2.38 0.28 -4.32
CA LEU A 22 2.26 -0.78 -3.33
C LEU A 22 2.19 -0.23 -1.91
N VAL A 23 1.40 -0.89 -1.08
CA VAL A 23 1.24 -0.65 0.35
C VAL A 23 1.68 -1.91 1.09
N PHE A 24 2.52 -1.75 2.10
CA PHE A 24 2.93 -2.84 2.97
C PHE A 24 2.57 -2.49 4.42
N ASN A 25 1.86 -3.40 5.11
CA ASN A 25 1.38 -3.24 6.49
C ASN A 25 0.63 -1.92 6.77
N ASP A 26 -0.07 -1.35 5.79
CA ASP A 26 -0.78 -0.05 5.93
C ASP A 26 0.12 1.16 6.31
N GLU A 27 1.44 0.96 6.38
CA GLU A 27 2.42 1.95 6.86
C GLU A 27 3.37 2.40 5.74
N ILE A 28 3.86 1.45 4.94
CA ILE A 28 4.85 1.72 3.90
C ILE A 28 4.16 1.87 2.57
N PHE A 29 4.26 3.06 1.98
CA PHE A 29 3.71 3.36 0.67
C PHE A 29 4.83 3.50 -0.35
N VAL A 30 4.66 2.90 -1.52
CA VAL A 30 5.60 2.96 -2.63
C VAL A 30 4.85 3.42 -3.88
N CYS A 31 5.36 4.46 -4.54
CA CYS A 31 4.75 4.99 -5.75
C CYS A 31 4.94 4.08 -6.95
N GLU A 32 4.08 4.25 -7.97
CA GLU A 32 4.15 3.46 -9.19
C GLU A 32 5.51 3.56 -9.90
N ASP A 33 6.12 4.76 -9.93
CA ASP A 33 7.45 4.95 -10.51
C ASP A 33 8.51 4.11 -9.81
N CYS A 34 8.51 4.08 -8.48
CA CYS A 34 9.45 3.28 -7.72
C CYS A 34 9.17 1.78 -7.87
N CYS A 35 7.90 1.40 -7.99
CA CYS A 35 7.50 0.03 -8.33
C CYS A 35 7.96 -0.41 -9.73
N ARG A 36 8.05 0.51 -10.70
CA ARG A 36 8.54 0.23 -12.06
C ARG A 36 10.07 0.25 -12.16
N LYS A 37 10.74 1.11 -11.38
CA LYS A 37 12.20 1.28 -11.40
C LYS A 37 12.96 0.24 -10.59
N HIS A 38 12.40 -0.22 -9.49
CA HIS A 38 13.02 -1.22 -8.64
C HIS A 38 12.41 -2.60 -8.87
N SER A 39 13.25 -3.62 -8.80
CA SER A 39 12.79 -5.00 -8.81
C SER A 39 11.93 -5.29 -7.57
N LYS A 40 11.03 -6.28 -7.66
CA LYS A 40 10.23 -6.72 -6.52
C LYS A 40 11.10 -7.12 -5.33
N GLU A 41 12.27 -7.71 -5.58
CA GLU A 41 13.24 -8.10 -4.55
C GLU A 41 13.88 -6.90 -3.85
N GLU A 42 14.21 -5.82 -4.56
CA GLU A 42 14.74 -4.60 -3.92
C GLU A 42 13.70 -3.92 -3.04
N ILE A 43 12.48 -3.78 -3.56
CA ILE A 43 11.35 -3.23 -2.80
C ILE A 43 11.10 -4.11 -1.57
N PHE A 44 11.16 -5.43 -1.74
CA PHE A 44 11.00 -6.40 -0.66
C PHE A 44 12.11 -6.31 0.39
N ASN A 45 13.37 -6.18 0.00
CA ASN A 45 14.48 -6.05 0.95
C ASN A 45 14.39 -4.74 1.73
N LEU A 46 13.97 -3.66 1.07
CA LEU A 46 13.73 -2.38 1.71
C LEU A 46 12.58 -2.48 2.70
N THR A 47 11.45 -3.06 2.29
CA THR A 47 10.28 -3.21 3.16
C THR A 47 10.57 -4.18 4.29
N LYS A 48 11.32 -5.27 4.09
CA LYS A 48 11.76 -6.20 5.15
C LYS A 48 12.67 -5.54 6.19
N THR A 49 13.49 -4.57 5.78
CA THR A 49 14.32 -3.80 6.74
C THR A 49 13.44 -2.93 7.64
N ILE A 50 12.30 -2.46 7.12
CA ILE A 50 11.35 -1.62 7.85
C ILE A 50 10.33 -2.49 8.62
N MET A 51 9.91 -3.62 8.05
CA MET A 51 8.94 -4.57 8.58
C MET A 51 9.68 -5.72 9.26
N GLN A 52 9.77 -5.67 10.59
CA GLN A 52 10.37 -6.73 11.40
C GLN A 52 9.60 -8.07 11.38
N ASN A 53 8.58 -8.22 10.53
CA ASN A 53 7.68 -9.38 10.50
C ASN A 53 7.67 -10.07 9.12
N PRO A 54 8.17 -11.31 9.00
CA PRO A 54 8.34 -12.01 7.72
C PRO A 54 7.03 -12.46 7.07
N ASN A 55 5.91 -12.50 7.81
CA ASN A 55 4.64 -13.06 7.33
C ASN A 55 3.78 -12.10 6.49
N SER A 56 4.10 -10.80 6.46
CA SER A 56 3.40 -9.79 5.64
C SER A 56 4.16 -9.50 4.34
N THR A 57 4.64 -10.55 3.68
CA THR A 57 5.63 -10.52 2.60
C THR A 57 5.10 -9.90 1.29
N THR A 58 3.78 -9.79 1.14
CA THR A 58 3.13 -9.43 -0.13
C THR A 58 2.55 -8.03 -0.05
N GLY A 59 3.15 -7.08 -0.77
CA GLY A 59 2.60 -5.73 -0.90
C GLY A 59 1.25 -5.73 -1.59
N MET A 60 0.30 -4.96 -1.06
CA MET A 60 -1.03 -4.78 -1.62
C MET A 60 -1.02 -3.55 -2.56
N PRO A 61 -1.59 -3.62 -3.77
CA PRO A 61 -1.80 -2.44 -4.60
C PRO A 61 -2.60 -1.35 -3.87
N ILE A 62 -2.21 -0.09 -4.05
CA ILE A 62 -2.88 1.08 -3.45
C ILE A 62 -4.37 1.09 -3.77
N ALA A 63 -4.77 0.71 -4.99
CA ALA A 63 -6.18 0.61 -5.37
C ALA A 63 -6.97 -0.36 -4.47
N LEU A 64 -6.41 -1.53 -4.19
CA LEU A 64 -7.04 -2.52 -3.31
C LEU A 64 -7.05 -2.03 -1.86
N TRP A 65 -5.95 -1.38 -1.43
CA TRP A 65 -5.87 -0.78 -0.11
C TRP A 65 -6.94 0.29 0.11
N LEU A 66 -7.14 1.19 -0.85
CA LEU A 66 -8.18 2.22 -0.80
C LEU A 66 -9.58 1.62 -0.70
N ILE A 67 -9.86 0.53 -1.43
CA ILE A 67 -11.14 -0.18 -1.33
C ILE A 67 -11.31 -0.78 0.06
N HIS A 68 -10.28 -1.46 0.58
CA HIS A 68 -10.28 -1.99 1.94
C HIS A 68 -10.54 -0.90 2.97
N GLU A 69 -9.84 0.23 2.86
CA GLU A 69 -9.97 1.36 3.77
C GLU A 69 -11.36 1.98 3.72
N GLN A 70 -11.93 2.19 2.52
CA GLN A 70 -13.30 2.70 2.34
C GLN A 70 -14.38 1.73 2.84
N ASN A 71 -14.08 0.44 2.88
CA ASN A 71 -15.00 -0.58 3.37
C ASN A 71 -14.86 -0.85 4.87
N LYS A 72 -13.74 -0.45 5.53
CA LYS A 72 -13.60 -0.56 7.00
C LYS A 72 -14.72 0.18 7.74
N ASP A 73 -15.15 1.33 7.22
CA ASP A 73 -16.23 2.14 7.82
C ASP A 73 -17.64 1.66 7.45
N LYS A 74 -17.77 0.77 6.47
CA LYS A 74 -19.06 0.20 6.07
C LYS A 74 -19.34 -1.02 6.93
N THR A 75 -19.84 -0.77 8.14
CA THR A 75 -20.48 -1.78 8.99
C THR A 75 -21.40 -2.64 8.14
N MET A 76 -21.15 -3.96 8.09
CA MET A 76 -21.96 -4.88 7.28
C MET A 76 -23.42 -4.80 7.75
N MET A 77 -24.28 -4.24 6.90
CA MET A 77 -25.73 -4.36 7.06
C MET A 77 -26.07 -5.85 6.95
N THR A 78 -26.33 -6.48 8.10
CA THR A 78 -26.81 -7.86 8.15
C THR A 78 -28.20 -7.87 7.51
N VAL A 79 -28.32 -8.36 6.28
CA VAL A 79 -29.63 -8.68 5.72
C VAL A 79 -30.13 -9.90 6.49
N LYS A 80 -30.93 -9.66 7.56
CA LYS A 80 -31.79 -10.70 8.12
C LYS A 80 -32.81 -11.06 7.05
N LYS A 81 -32.77 -12.31 6.59
CA LYS A 81 -33.82 -12.91 5.78
C LYS A 81 -34.52 -13.98 6.60
#